data_AF-A0A814FYX2-F1
#
_entry.id   AF-A0A814FYX2-F1
#
_cell.length_a   1.000
_cell.length_b   1.000
_cell.length_c   1.000
_cell.angle_alpha   90.00
_cell.angle_beta   90.00
_cell.angle_gamma   90.00
#
_symmetry.space_group_name_H-M   'P 1'
#
loop_
_entity.id
_entity.type
_entity.pdbx_description
1 polymer ?
#
loop_
_entity_poly.entity_id
_entity_poly.type
_entity_poly.pdbx_seq_one_letter_code
_entity_poly.pdbx_strand_id
1 'polypeptide(L)' 'MFAKSSNAPSRGGGKKSTDDIKRRLKSVVGYSPYAVYYGFIPLVIYLGFKLGPDPGTPEFSLLSLLPIG' A
#
# COMPACT_ATOMS: atom_id res chain seq x y z
N MET A 1 -39.27 44.23 9.70
CA MET A 1 -38.07 43.63 9.07
C MET A 1 -37.48 42.62 10.03
N PHE A 2 -37.70 41.33 9.78
CA PHE A 2 -37.23 40.24 10.65
C PHE A 2 -35.80 39.87 10.26
N ALA A 3 -34.82 40.23 11.09
CA ALA A 3 -33.46 39.71 10.95
C ALA A 3 -33.45 38.25 11.40
N LYS A 4 -33.22 37.34 10.46
CA LYS A 4 -33.09 35.91 10.74
C LYS A 4 -31.78 35.67 11.48
N SER A 5 -31.95 35.43 12.78
CA SER A 5 -30.95 35.04 13.77
C SER A 5 -30.09 33.85 13.31
N SER A 6 -28.79 34.02 13.55
CA SER A 6 -27.79 33.00 13.88
C SER A 6 -27.71 31.75 13.00
N ASN A 7 -26.76 31.77 12.06
CA ASN A 7 -26.15 30.55 11.54
C ASN A 7 -25.30 29.93 12.66
N ALA A 8 -25.90 29.04 13.47
CA ALA A 8 -25.16 28.28 14.47
C ALA A 8 -24.35 27.18 13.75
N PRO A 9 -23.03 27.06 13.98
CA PRO A 9 -22.32 25.86 13.58
C PRO A 9 -22.91 24.72 14.42
N SER A 10 -23.58 23.78 13.75
CA SER A 10 -24.07 22.56 14.36
C SER A 10 -22.90 21.86 15.04
N ARG A 11 -22.86 21.95 16.38
CA ARG A 11 -21.88 21.25 17.23
C ARG A 11 -22.20 19.76 17.14
N GLY A 12 -21.76 19.12 16.06
CA GLY A 12 -21.66 17.67 15.93
C GLY A 12 -20.54 17.15 16.82
N GLY A 13 -20.79 17.09 18.13
CA GLY A 13 -19.98 16.33 19.07
C GLY A 13 -20.22 14.84 18.84
N GLY A 14 -19.22 14.13 18.32
CA GLY A 14 -19.22 12.66 18.28
C GLY A 14 -18.73 11.93 17.02
N LYS A 15 -18.14 12.59 16.01
CA LYS A 15 -17.64 11.89 14.79
C LYS A 15 -16.26 12.32 14.27
N LYS A 16 -15.40 12.92 15.10
CA LYS A 16 -14.04 13.24 14.66
C LYS A 16 -13.15 12.00 14.51
N SER A 17 -13.31 10.96 15.33
CA SER A 17 -12.43 9.78 15.28
C SER A 17 -12.73 8.80 14.14
N THR A 18 -14.00 8.46 13.92
CA THR A 18 -14.38 7.41 12.95
C THR A 18 -14.14 7.82 11.51
N ASP A 19 -14.41 9.08 11.16
CA ASP A 19 -14.24 9.56 9.79
C ASP A 19 -12.75 9.75 9.44
N ASP A 20 -11.93 10.14 10.41
CA ASP A 20 -10.46 10.17 10.29
C ASP A 20 -9.87 8.76 10.13
N ILE A 21 -10.37 7.77 10.88
CA ILE A 21 -9.96 6.36 10.74
C ILE A 21 -10.33 5.82 9.36
N LYS A 22 -11.55 6.08 8.88
CA LYS A 22 -12.00 5.67 7.54
C LYS A 22 -11.13 6.28 6.45
N ARG A 23 -10.73 7.55 6.59
CA ARG A 23 -9.84 8.23 5.62
C ARG A 23 -8.48 7.55 5.56
N ARG A 24 -7.88 7.23 6.71
CA ARG A 24 -6.59 6.54 6.77
C ARG A 24 -6.68 5.13 6.23
N LEU A 25 -7.73 4.40 6.58
CA LEU A 25 -7.96 3.05 6.09
C LEU A 25 -8.13 3.03 4.57
N LYS A 26 -8.93 3.96 4.01
CA LYS A 26 -9.10 4.10 2.56
C LYS A 26 -7.77 4.42 1.86
N SER A 27 -6.91 5.23 2.49
CA SER A 27 -5.58 5.53 1.97
C SER A 27 -4.70 4.28 1.95
N VAL A 28 -4.58 3.54 3.05
CA VAL A 28 -3.75 2.32 3.13
C VAL A 28 -4.27 1.22 2.20
N VAL A 29 -5.58 0.99 2.17
CA VAL A 29 -6.21 0.01 1.28
C VAL A 29 -6.02 0.40 -0.19
N GLY A 30 -6.02 1.70 -0.51
CA GLY A 30 -5.74 2.20 -1.85
C GLY A 30 -4.31 1.93 -2.32
N TYR A 31 -3.32 1.99 -1.43
CA TYR A 31 -1.91 1.72 -1.74
C TYR A 31 -1.53 0.23 -1.66
N SER A 32 -2.34 -0.60 -0.99
CA SER A 32 -2.12 -2.04 -0.86
C SER A 32 -1.91 -2.78 -2.21
N PRO A 33 -2.76 -2.61 -3.25
CA PRO A 33 -2.56 -3.31 -4.52
C PRO A 33 -1.27 -2.88 -5.22
N TYR A 34 -0.86 -1.61 -5.10
CA TYR A 34 0.40 -1.11 -5.64
C TYR A 34 1.61 -1.72 -4.92
N ALA A 35 1.55 -1.84 -3.59
CA ALA A 35 2.60 -2.48 -2.81
C ALA A 35 2.77 -3.97 -3.17
N VAL A 36 1.67 -4.68 -3.42
CA VAL A 36 1.74 -6.08 -3.89
C VAL A 36 2.24 -6.15 -5.34
N TYR A 37 1.74 -5.32 -6.25
CA TYR A 37 2.13 -5.35 -7.66
C TYR A 37 3.63 -5.07 -7.86
N TYR A 38 4.17 -4.05 -7.19
CA TYR A 38 5.58 -3.69 -7.30
C TYR A 38 6.48 -4.42 -6.31
N GLY A 39 5.96 -4.88 -5.18
CA GLY A 39 6.75 -5.52 -4.12
C GLY A 39 6.84 -7.03 -4.23
N PHE A 40 5.87 -7.69 -4.88
CA PHE A 40 5.82 -9.16 -4.95
C PHE A 40 7.01 -9.76 -5.70
N ILE A 41 7.28 -9.27 -6.91
CA ILE A 41 8.38 -9.80 -7.75
C ILE A 41 9.75 -9.57 -7.09
N PRO A 42 10.11 -8.36 -6.62
CA PRO A 42 11.38 -8.15 -5.92
C PRO A 42 11.52 -9.01 -4.66
N LEU A 43 10.45 -9.19 -3.90
CA LEU A 43 10.46 -10.01 -2.68
C LEU A 43 10.74 -11.48 -3.02
N VAL A 44 10.02 -12.04 -4.01
CA VAL A 44 10.21 -13.43 -4.45
C VAL A 44 11.62 -13.66 -4.97
N ILE A 45 12.15 -12.73 -5.75
CA ILE A 45 13.53 -12.80 -6.25
C ILE A 45 14.53 -12.77 -5.09
N TYR A 46 14.35 -11.85 -4.12
CA TYR A 46 15.22 -11.77 -2.95
C TYR A 46 15.21 -13.06 -2.11
N LEU A 47 14.03 -13.66 -1.90
CA LEU A 47 13.93 -14.95 -1.22
C LEU A 47 14.58 -16.08 -2.04
N GLY A 48 14.37 -16.12 -3.35
CA GLY A 48 14.99 -17.10 -4.24
C GLY A 48 16.51 -17.04 -4.20
N PHE A 49 17.09 -15.84 -4.13
CA PHE A 49 18.53 -15.66 -3.93
C PHE A 49 19.01 -16.02 -2.52
N LYS A 50 18.26 -15.63 -1.48
CA LYS A 50 18.66 -15.92 -0.08
C LYS A 50 18.61 -17.40 0.28
N LEU A 51 17.64 -18.14 -0.25
CA LEU A 51 17.56 -19.59 -0.02
C LEU A 51 18.71 -20.31 -0.72
N GLY A 52 19.25 -19.72 -1.79
CA GLY A 52 20.32 -20.30 -2.57
C GLY A 52 19.86 -21.55 -3.33
N PRO A 53 20.39 -21.81 -4.53
CA PRO A 53 20.25 -23.12 -5.13
C PRO A 53 21.01 -24.16 -4.29
N ASP A 54 20.59 -25.43 -4.33
CA ASP A 54 21.38 -26.55 -3.81
C ASP A 54 22.80 -26.52 -4.40
N PRO A 55 23.84 -26.90 -3.63
CA PRO A 55 25.23 -26.82 -4.08
C PRO A 55 25.42 -27.65 -5.35
N GLY A 56 25.54 -26.97 -6.50
CA GLY A 56 25.63 -27.59 -7.82
C GLY A 56 24.59 -27.09 -8.84
N THR A 57 23.60 -26.29 -8.44
CA THR A 57 22.65 -25.63 -9.36
C THR A 57 23.08 -24.20 -9.67
N PRO A 58 22.98 -23.74 -10.94
CA PRO A 58 23.41 -22.40 -11.33
C PRO A 58 22.62 -21.35 -10.56
N GLU A 59 23.33 -20.34 -10.05
CA GLU A 59 22.69 -19.24 -9.32
C GLU A 59 21.64 -18.56 -10.20
N PHE A 60 20.48 -18.24 -9.62
CA PHE A 60 19.36 -17.57 -10.28
C PHE A 60 19.71 -16.12 -10.67
N SER A 61 20.78 -15.88 -11.44
CA SER A 61 21.20 -14.54 -11.83
C SER A 61 20.12 -13.83 -12.63
N LEU A 62 19.89 -12.54 -12.33
CA LEU A 62 18.95 -11.66 -13.05
C LEU A 62 19.19 -11.69 -14.59
N LEU A 63 20.42 -11.98 -15.00
CA LEU A 63 20.86 -12.15 -16.39
C LEU A 63 20.26 -13.36 -17.10
N SER A 64 19.86 -14.42 -16.40
CA SER A 64 19.18 -15.59 -17.01
C SER A 64 17.69 -15.35 -17.27
N LEU A 65 17.10 -14.31 -16.66
CA LEU A 65 15.66 -14.02 -16.72
C LEU A 65 15.30 -13.00 -17.81
N LEU A 66 16.27 -12.19 -18.26
CA LEU A 66 16.17 -11.31 -19.41
C LEU A 66 17.00 -11.91 -20.55
N PRO A 67 16.40 -12.47 -21.61
CA PRO A 67 17.15 -12.82 -22.81
C PRO A 67 17.65 -11.52 -23.44
N ILE A 68 18.86 -11.12 -23.07
CA ILE A 68 19.61 -10.10 -23.79
C ILE A 68 20.18 -10.85 -25.00
N GLY A 69 19.47 -10.76 -26.11
CA GLY A 69 19.97 -11.13 -27.44
C GLY A 69 20.95 -10.09 -27.96
#